data_AF-A0A949WCA6-F1
#
_entry.id   AF-A0A949WCA6-F1
#
_cell.length_a   1.000
_cell.length_b   1.000
_cell.length_c   1.000
_cell.angle_alpha   90.00
_cell.angle_beta   90.00
_cell.angle_gamma   90.00
#
_symmetry.space_group_name_H-M   'P 1'
#
loop_
_entity.id
_entity.type
_entity.pdbx_description
1 polymer ?
#
loop_
_entity_poly.entity_id
_entity_poly.type
_entity_poly.pdbx_seq_one_letter_code
_entity_poly.pdbx_strand_id
1 'polypeptide(L)'
;MDLPDLFPTNPMQLRTLRGYNFSEVSSAMQKAIRRGDAALAGYWALELWSSGFGKYVWKRLLTVSAEDCWGILTQEVRALHDSYLVINEGVPPKHAKGRIFISKAVILLCLSKKSRDPDHLQNMVYDQQAGLEAETLAQELRESGEYVAIPEYAYDCHTREGKKRGKTKTDFFKAEQAALEPFQPGLFDHLIE
;
A
#
# COMPACT_ATOMS: atom_id res chain seq x y z
N MET A 1 3.03 -9.19 41.90
CA MET A 1 3.74 -9.13 40.60
C MET A 1 3.41 -7.78 40.02
N ASP A 2 4.40 -6.90 39.97
CA ASP A 2 4.24 -5.59 39.35
C ASP A 2 3.86 -5.77 37.87
N LEU A 3 2.79 -5.12 37.46
CA LEU A 3 2.40 -5.09 36.05
C LEU A 3 3.53 -4.42 35.27
N PRO A 4 4.04 -5.03 34.18
CA PRO A 4 5.09 -4.42 33.39
C PRO A 4 4.62 -3.07 32.86
N ASP A 5 5.51 -2.08 32.91
CA ASP A 5 5.26 -0.75 32.37
C ASP A 5 4.87 -0.87 30.89
N LEU A 6 3.63 -0.49 30.57
CA LEU A 6 3.03 -0.69 29.25
C LEU A 6 3.63 0.25 28.19
N PHE A 7 4.38 1.27 28.62
CA PHE A 7 4.95 2.31 27.76
C PHE A 7 6.42 2.60 28.07
N PRO A 8 7.33 1.64 27.82
CA PRO A 8 8.76 1.90 27.94
C PRO A 8 9.23 2.94 26.92
N THR A 9 10.23 3.73 27.31
CA THR A 9 10.82 4.80 26.50
C THR A 9 11.55 4.31 25.24
N ASN A 10 11.85 3.01 25.15
CA ASN A 10 12.38 2.39 23.94
C ASN A 10 11.23 1.81 23.09
N PRO A 11 11.03 2.25 21.83
CA PRO A 11 9.99 1.72 20.95
C PRO A 11 10.07 0.20 20.70
N MET A 12 11.25 -0.43 20.89
CA MET A 12 11.41 -1.89 20.81
C MET A 12 10.85 -2.66 22.02
N GLN A 13 10.49 -1.97 23.10
CA GLN A 13 10.00 -2.58 24.34
C GLN A 13 8.48 -2.44 24.53
N LEU A 14 7.76 -1.77 23.62
CA LEU A 14 6.30 -1.64 23.73
C LEU A 14 5.63 -3.01 23.87
N ARG A 15 4.70 -3.12 24.83
CA ARG A 15 3.98 -4.37 25.10
C ARG A 15 2.48 -4.21 24.94
N THR A 16 1.83 -5.31 24.61
CA THR A 16 0.37 -5.41 24.63
C THR A 16 -0.13 -5.64 26.07
N LEU A 17 -1.44 -5.54 26.30
CA LEU A 17 -2.05 -5.80 27.61
C LEU A 17 -1.73 -7.20 28.15
N ARG A 18 -1.63 -8.20 27.27
CA ARG A 18 -1.23 -9.57 27.63
C ARG A 18 0.30 -9.75 27.71
N GLY A 19 1.08 -8.69 27.61
CA GLY A 19 2.53 -8.69 27.81
C GLY A 19 3.36 -9.12 26.59
N TYR A 20 2.76 -9.33 25.42
CA TYR A 20 3.50 -9.65 24.20
C TYR A 20 4.29 -8.46 23.69
N ASN A 21 5.42 -8.70 23.01
CA ASN A 21 6.15 -7.63 22.33
C ASN A 21 5.31 -7.10 21.15
N PHE A 22 5.13 -5.79 21.09
CA PHE A 22 4.33 -5.11 20.07
C PHE A 22 4.78 -5.44 18.64
N SER A 23 6.10 -5.44 18.38
CA SER A 23 6.64 -5.68 17.04
C SER A 23 6.39 -7.11 16.56
N GLU A 24 6.50 -8.09 17.47
CA GLU A 24 6.23 -9.50 17.22
C GLU A 24 4.74 -9.72 16.91
N VAL A 25 3.85 -9.10 17.70
CA VAL A 25 2.40 -9.21 17.47
C VAL A 25 1.99 -8.57 16.15
N SER A 26 2.53 -7.39 15.82
CA SER A 26 2.30 -6.73 14.53
C SER A 26 2.76 -7.59 13.35
N SER A 27 3.95 -8.20 13.49
CA SER A 27 4.52 -9.12 12.51
C SER A 27 3.67 -10.38 12.35
N ALA A 28 3.21 -10.95 13.46
CA ALA A 28 2.35 -12.14 13.48
C ALA A 28 0.98 -11.87 12.85
N MET A 29 0.36 -10.71 13.13
CA MET A 29 -0.90 -10.28 12.51
C MET A 29 -0.78 -10.23 10.97
N GLN A 30 0.21 -9.50 10.44
CA GLN A 30 0.42 -9.39 8.98
C GLN A 30 0.65 -10.76 8.34
N LYS A 31 1.53 -11.56 8.95
CA LYS A 31 1.88 -12.89 8.45
C LYS A 31 0.70 -13.87 8.47
N ALA A 32 -0.16 -13.79 9.48
CA ALA A 32 -1.39 -14.58 9.55
C ALA A 32 -2.37 -14.17 8.43
N ILE A 33 -2.53 -12.86 8.18
CA ILE A 33 -3.36 -12.36 7.06
C ILE A 33 -2.83 -12.87 5.71
N ARG A 34 -1.52 -12.77 5.46
CA ARG A 34 -0.85 -13.30 4.25
C ARG A 34 -1.15 -14.78 4.03
N ARG A 35 -1.29 -15.55 5.11
CA ARG A 35 -1.58 -16.99 5.10
C ARG A 35 -3.07 -17.35 5.16
N GLY A 36 -3.96 -16.36 5.20
CA GLY A 36 -5.40 -16.60 5.30
C GLY A 36 -5.86 -17.14 6.66
N ASP A 37 -5.02 -17.09 7.70
CA ASP A 37 -5.39 -17.53 9.05
C ASP A 37 -6.15 -16.42 9.78
N ALA A 38 -7.46 -16.35 9.51
CA ALA A 38 -8.34 -15.33 10.07
C ALA A 38 -8.45 -15.39 11.60
N ALA A 39 -8.36 -16.59 12.19
CA ALA A 39 -8.47 -16.76 13.63
C ALA A 39 -7.25 -16.14 14.33
N LEU A 40 -6.05 -16.50 13.88
CA LEU A 40 -4.82 -15.98 14.46
C LEU A 40 -4.63 -14.49 14.15
N ALA A 41 -4.92 -14.06 12.92
CA ALA A 41 -4.87 -12.66 12.54
C ALA A 41 -5.83 -11.81 13.38
N GLY A 42 -7.06 -12.31 13.58
CA GLY A 42 -8.08 -11.64 14.38
C GLY A 42 -7.68 -11.50 15.85
N TYR A 43 -7.08 -12.56 16.42
CA TYR A 43 -6.55 -12.53 17.78
C TYR A 43 -5.52 -11.40 17.94
N TRP A 44 -4.53 -11.31 17.06
CA TRP A 44 -3.49 -10.29 17.14
C TRP A 44 -4.01 -8.88 16.87
N ALA A 45 -4.90 -8.70 15.88
CA ALA A 45 -5.49 -7.40 15.59
C ALA A 45 -6.30 -6.86 16.77
N LEU A 46 -7.10 -7.72 17.41
CA LEU A 46 -7.90 -7.35 18.57
C LEU A 46 -7.05 -7.11 19.82
N GLU A 47 -5.99 -7.91 20.04
CA GLU A 47 -5.02 -7.66 21.11
C GLU A 47 -4.35 -6.28 20.95
N LEU A 48 -3.86 -5.96 19.75
CA LEU A 48 -3.25 -4.66 19.47
C LEU A 48 -4.23 -3.51 19.67
N TRP A 49 -5.46 -3.64 19.17
CA TRP A 49 -6.49 -2.62 19.33
C TRP A 49 -6.85 -2.41 20.81
N SER A 50 -7.09 -3.48 21.55
CA SER A 50 -7.39 -3.43 22.98
C SER A 50 -6.24 -2.87 23.81
N SER A 51 -5.00 -3.01 23.34
CA SER A 51 -3.80 -2.46 23.97
C SER A 51 -3.54 -0.99 23.63
N GLY A 52 -4.50 -0.29 23.00
CA GLY A 52 -4.37 1.12 22.66
C GLY A 52 -3.67 1.39 21.32
N PHE A 53 -3.29 0.35 20.58
CA PHE A 53 -2.61 0.47 19.28
C PHE A 53 -3.57 0.53 18.08
N GLY A 54 -4.83 0.93 18.27
CA GLY A 54 -5.86 0.89 17.22
C GLY A 54 -5.50 1.68 15.95
N LYS A 55 -4.90 2.88 16.09
CA LYS A 55 -4.40 3.67 14.94
C LYS A 55 -3.35 2.90 14.14
N TYR A 56 -2.50 2.14 14.82
CA TYR A 56 -1.47 1.33 14.19
C TYR A 56 -2.07 0.10 13.49
N VAL A 57 -3.06 -0.57 14.10
CA VAL A 57 -3.78 -1.68 13.45
C VAL A 57 -4.34 -1.24 12.10
N TRP A 58 -5.05 -0.12 12.04
CA TRP A 58 -5.60 0.38 10.78
C TRP A 58 -4.53 0.72 9.74
N LYS A 59 -3.42 1.38 10.14
CA LYS A 59 -2.27 1.61 9.26
C LYS A 59 -1.74 0.30 8.67
N ARG A 60 -1.59 -0.74 9.50
CA ARG A 60 -1.09 -2.03 9.07
C ARG A 60 -2.06 -2.77 8.18
N LEU A 61 -3.36 -2.74 8.47
CA LEU A 61 -4.36 -3.34 7.59
C LEU A 61 -4.37 -2.71 6.20
N LEU A 62 -4.17 -1.38 6.11
CA LEU A 62 -4.01 -0.69 4.82
C LEU A 62 -2.75 -1.16 4.08
N THR A 63 -1.60 -1.24 4.75
CA THR A 63 -0.36 -1.74 4.14
C THR A 63 -0.53 -3.17 3.65
N VAL A 64 -1.03 -4.08 4.49
CA VAL A 64 -1.23 -5.50 4.15
C VAL A 64 -2.25 -5.66 3.02
N SER A 65 -3.28 -4.81 2.97
CA SER A 65 -4.26 -4.84 1.87
C SER A 65 -3.68 -4.47 0.51
N ALA A 66 -2.65 -3.62 0.48
CA ALA A 66 -1.95 -3.26 -0.75
C ALA A 66 -0.79 -4.21 -1.07
N GLU A 67 -0.11 -4.74 -0.05
CA GLU A 67 1.10 -5.57 -0.19
C GLU A 67 0.78 -7.04 -0.48
N ASP A 68 -0.24 -7.60 0.17
CA ASP A 68 -0.46 -9.05 0.25
C ASP A 68 -1.78 -9.52 -0.38
N CYS A 69 -2.69 -8.61 -0.77
CA CYS A 69 -4.01 -8.93 -1.28
C CYS A 69 -4.19 -8.46 -2.73
N TRP A 70 -4.77 -9.32 -3.56
CA TRP A 70 -5.17 -8.96 -4.92
C TRP A 70 -6.50 -8.21 -4.94
N GLY A 71 -6.67 -7.32 -5.93
CA GLY A 71 -7.90 -6.56 -6.18
C GLY A 71 -8.01 -5.28 -5.37
N ILE A 72 -9.21 -4.69 -5.34
CA ILE A 72 -9.48 -3.36 -4.76
C ILE A 72 -9.76 -3.40 -3.23
N LEU A 73 -9.09 -4.28 -2.51
CA LEU A 73 -9.34 -4.54 -1.08
C LEU A 73 -8.94 -3.35 -0.19
N THR A 74 -7.92 -2.58 -0.59
CA THR A 74 -7.51 -1.36 0.14
C THR A 74 -8.64 -0.34 0.27
N GLN A 75 -9.50 -0.22 -0.76
CA GLN A 75 -10.66 0.67 -0.72
C GLN A 75 -11.68 0.22 0.32
N GLU A 76 -11.96 -1.09 0.39
CA GLU A 76 -12.88 -1.65 1.38
C GLU A 76 -12.34 -1.49 2.81
N VAL A 77 -11.02 -1.65 3.03
CA VAL A 77 -10.40 -1.37 4.32
C VAL A 77 -10.54 0.11 4.72
N ARG A 78 -10.40 1.05 3.78
CA ARG A 78 -10.65 2.48 4.03
C ARG A 78 -12.10 2.72 4.41
N ALA A 79 -13.07 2.15 3.70
CA ALA A 79 -14.49 2.30 4.01
C ALA A 79 -14.85 1.76 5.42
N LEU A 80 -14.24 0.64 5.83
CA LEU A 80 -14.40 0.08 7.18
C LEU A 80 -13.75 0.97 8.24
N HIS A 81 -12.60 1.58 7.95
CA HIS A 81 -11.97 2.55 8.84
C HIS A 81 -12.81 3.83 8.97
N ASP A 82 -13.37 4.35 7.87
CA ASP A 82 -14.23 5.53 7.89
C ASP A 82 -15.50 5.25 8.71
N SER A 83 -16.11 4.08 8.53
CA SER A 83 -17.23 3.62 9.36
C SER A 83 -16.85 3.53 10.84
N TYR A 84 -15.64 3.05 11.14
CA TYR A 84 -15.08 3.04 12.50
C TYR A 84 -14.91 4.46 13.06
N LEU A 85 -14.48 5.43 12.26
CA LEU A 85 -14.34 6.82 12.69
C LEU A 85 -15.70 7.46 12.98
N VAL A 86 -16.68 7.27 12.09
CA VAL A 86 -18.04 7.82 12.25
C VAL A 86 -18.66 7.38 13.57
N ILE A 87 -18.62 6.10 13.90
CA ILE A 87 -19.24 5.63 15.16
C ILE A 87 -18.47 6.05 16.43
N ASN A 88 -17.25 6.55 16.27
CA ASN A 88 -16.39 7.03 17.35
C ASN A 88 -16.26 8.56 17.35
N GLU A 89 -17.03 9.27 16.52
CA GLU A 89 -17.06 10.71 16.50
C GLU A 89 -17.52 11.24 17.87
N GLY A 90 -16.73 12.14 18.48
CA GLY A 90 -16.99 12.65 19.83
C GLY A 90 -16.76 11.64 20.96
N VAL A 91 -16.34 10.40 20.66
CA VAL A 91 -16.08 9.37 21.68
C VAL A 91 -14.62 9.44 22.13
N PRO A 92 -14.33 9.55 23.45
CA PRO A 92 -12.95 9.51 23.93
C PRO A 92 -12.23 8.21 23.53
N PRO A 93 -10.93 8.23 23.17
CA PRO A 93 -10.22 7.04 22.70
C PRO A 93 -10.31 5.82 23.63
N LYS A 94 -10.32 6.03 24.95
CA LYS A 94 -10.47 4.97 25.97
C LYS A 94 -11.82 4.25 25.94
N HIS A 95 -12.82 4.83 25.28
CA HIS A 95 -14.18 4.30 25.14
C HIS A 95 -14.51 3.95 23.69
N ALA A 96 -13.51 3.96 22.80
CA ALA A 96 -13.70 3.64 21.40
C ALA A 96 -14.36 2.26 21.24
N LYS A 97 -15.37 2.20 20.35
CA LYS A 97 -16.08 1.00 19.96
C LYS A 97 -15.69 0.63 18.53
N GLY A 98 -16.31 -0.39 17.95
CA GLY A 98 -16.11 -0.70 16.53
C GLY A 98 -15.07 -1.75 16.20
N ARG A 99 -14.63 -2.56 17.17
CA ARG A 99 -13.76 -3.71 16.90
C ARG A 99 -14.31 -4.66 15.81
N ILE A 100 -15.62 -4.65 15.57
CA ILE A 100 -16.28 -5.39 14.49
C ILE A 100 -15.77 -4.99 13.10
N PHE A 101 -15.46 -3.70 12.87
CA PHE A 101 -14.92 -3.23 11.59
C PHE A 101 -13.50 -3.75 11.37
N ILE A 102 -12.69 -3.80 12.44
CA ILE A 102 -11.35 -4.43 12.40
C ILE A 102 -11.49 -5.92 12.10
N SER A 103 -12.37 -6.64 12.80
CA SER A 103 -12.62 -8.06 12.55
C SER A 103 -13.06 -8.32 11.11
N LYS A 104 -13.97 -7.50 10.58
CA LYS A 104 -14.43 -7.61 9.18
C LYS A 104 -13.28 -7.38 8.20
N ALA A 105 -12.46 -6.34 8.40
CA ALA A 105 -11.31 -6.07 7.56
C ALA A 105 -10.34 -7.25 7.56
N VAL A 106 -9.97 -7.77 8.74
CA VAL A 106 -9.10 -8.95 8.86
C VAL A 106 -9.65 -10.16 8.11
N ILE A 107 -10.94 -10.46 8.27
CA ILE A 107 -11.58 -11.59 7.57
C ILE A 107 -11.52 -11.41 6.06
N LEU A 108 -11.87 -10.21 5.55
CA LEU A 108 -11.84 -9.93 4.12
C LEU A 108 -10.42 -10.06 3.55
N LEU A 109 -9.42 -9.54 4.25
CA LEU A 109 -8.01 -9.67 3.84
C LEU A 109 -7.51 -11.11 3.91
N CYS A 110 -7.97 -11.91 4.88
CA CYS A 110 -7.61 -13.33 4.96
C CYS A 110 -8.25 -14.15 3.83
N LEU A 111 -9.50 -13.86 3.47
CA LEU A 111 -10.25 -14.58 2.43
C LEU A 111 -9.95 -14.11 0.99
N SER A 112 -9.27 -12.97 0.82
CA SER A 112 -8.90 -12.47 -0.50
C SER A 112 -7.96 -13.43 -1.24
N LYS A 113 -7.96 -13.34 -2.57
CA LYS A 113 -6.82 -13.85 -3.35
C LYS A 113 -5.56 -13.08 -2.93
N LYS A 114 -4.43 -13.77 -2.82
CA LYS A 114 -3.14 -13.17 -2.41
C LYS A 114 -2.30 -12.84 -3.63
N SER A 115 -1.66 -11.68 -3.62
CA SER A 115 -0.60 -11.29 -4.56
C SER A 115 0.41 -10.44 -3.81
N ARG A 116 1.69 -10.62 -4.13
CA ARG A 116 2.80 -9.79 -3.65
C ARG A 116 3.43 -8.98 -4.78
N ASP A 117 2.74 -8.81 -5.90
CA ASP A 117 3.29 -8.10 -7.07
C ASP A 117 3.71 -6.66 -6.74
N PRO A 118 3.00 -5.88 -5.90
CA PRO A 118 3.48 -4.56 -5.51
C PRO A 118 4.81 -4.60 -4.76
N ASP A 119 5.01 -5.58 -3.89
CA ASP A 119 6.28 -5.80 -3.18
C ASP A 119 7.38 -6.25 -4.15
N HIS A 120 7.08 -7.20 -5.04
CA HIS A 120 8.03 -7.63 -6.06
C HIS A 120 8.42 -6.50 -7.02
N LEU A 121 7.49 -5.63 -7.39
CA LEU A 121 7.73 -4.44 -8.20
C LEU A 121 8.63 -3.45 -7.47
N GLN A 122 8.37 -3.19 -6.18
CA GLN A 122 9.26 -2.35 -5.37
C GLN A 122 10.66 -2.94 -5.30
N ASN A 123 10.79 -4.26 -5.11
CA ASN A 123 12.09 -4.90 -5.03
C ASN A 123 12.84 -4.89 -6.38
N MET A 124 12.11 -5.07 -7.48
CA MET A 124 12.65 -4.98 -8.84
C MET A 124 13.19 -3.58 -9.14
N VAL A 125 12.51 -2.53 -8.66
CA VAL A 125 12.93 -1.15 -8.93
C VAL A 125 14.00 -0.69 -7.94
N TYR A 126 13.82 -0.91 -6.63
CA TYR A 126 14.62 -0.26 -5.60
C TYR A 126 15.52 -1.19 -4.77
N ASP A 127 15.16 -2.46 -4.55
CA ASP A 127 15.98 -3.34 -3.69
C ASP A 127 17.22 -3.87 -4.41
N GLN A 128 17.19 -3.99 -5.75
CA GLN A 128 18.41 -4.15 -6.54
C GLN A 128 19.33 -2.92 -6.47
N GLN A 129 18.82 -1.78 -5.98
CA GLN A 129 19.46 -0.47 -5.94
C GLN A 129 19.69 0.04 -4.50
N ALA A 130 19.41 -0.79 -3.48
CA ALA A 130 19.37 -0.37 -2.08
C ALA A 130 20.79 -0.16 -1.53
N GLY A 131 21.11 1.09 -1.15
CA GLY A 131 22.35 1.48 -0.47
C GLY A 131 23.18 2.55 -1.16
N LEU A 132 22.76 3.01 -2.35
CA LEU A 132 23.44 4.05 -3.12
C LEU A 132 22.65 5.37 -3.08
N GLU A 133 23.37 6.48 -2.97
CA GLU A 133 22.80 7.82 -3.19
C GLU A 133 22.29 7.94 -4.63
N ALA A 134 21.20 8.71 -4.84
CA ALA A 134 20.49 8.76 -6.11
C ALA A 134 21.37 9.14 -7.30
N GLU A 135 22.32 10.06 -7.11
CA GLU A 135 23.29 10.49 -8.11
C GLU A 135 24.29 9.38 -8.47
N THR A 136 24.79 8.66 -7.46
CA THR A 136 25.71 7.53 -7.64
C THR A 136 25.03 6.40 -8.41
N LEU A 137 23.80 6.08 -8.03
CA LEU A 137 22.98 5.07 -8.69
C LEU A 137 22.71 5.41 -10.16
N ALA A 138 22.36 6.66 -10.47
CA ALA A 138 22.12 7.09 -11.84
C ALA A 138 23.39 7.00 -12.72
N GLN A 139 24.57 7.22 -12.14
CA GLN A 139 25.84 7.05 -12.84
C GLN A 139 26.16 5.57 -13.05
N GLU A 140 26.08 4.74 -12.01
CA GLU A 140 26.35 3.30 -12.11
C GLU A 140 25.43 2.59 -13.10
N LEU A 141 24.14 2.93 -13.12
CA LEU A 141 23.19 2.39 -14.11
C LEU A 141 23.55 2.78 -15.55
N ARG A 142 24.10 3.99 -15.76
CA ARG A 142 24.57 4.41 -17.09
C ARG A 142 25.81 3.65 -17.52
N GLU A 143 26.72 3.39 -16.57
CA GLU A 143 27.96 2.66 -16.81
C GLU A 143 27.72 1.16 -17.01
N SER A 144 26.75 0.56 -16.30
CA SER A 144 26.35 -0.85 -16.46
C SER A 144 25.49 -1.12 -17.70
N GLY A 145 24.94 -0.06 -18.31
CA GLY A 145 24.00 -0.17 -19.43
C GLY A 145 22.56 -0.50 -19.02
N GLU A 146 22.27 -0.55 -17.72
CA GLU A 146 20.93 -0.83 -17.16
C GLU A 146 20.10 0.45 -16.97
N TYR A 147 20.61 1.61 -17.38
CA TYR A 147 19.89 2.87 -17.34
C TYR A 147 18.61 2.83 -18.19
N VAL A 148 17.48 2.95 -17.52
CA VAL A 148 16.18 3.08 -18.18
C VAL A 148 15.98 4.54 -18.61
N ALA A 149 16.23 4.82 -19.90
CA ALA A 149 15.94 6.12 -20.48
C ALA A 149 14.42 6.39 -20.54
N ILE A 150 14.03 7.67 -20.52
CA ILE A 150 12.64 8.06 -20.78
C ILE A 150 12.25 7.55 -22.17
N PRO A 151 11.16 6.77 -22.30
CA PRO A 151 10.74 6.23 -23.59
C PRO A 151 10.38 7.33 -24.59
N GLU A 152 10.65 7.09 -25.88
CA GLU A 152 10.43 8.09 -26.93
C GLU A 152 8.98 8.57 -27.01
N TYR A 153 8.02 7.68 -26.77
CA TYR A 153 6.59 8.01 -26.81
C TYR A 153 6.19 9.03 -25.73
N ALA A 154 6.96 9.19 -24.65
CA ALA A 154 6.67 10.18 -23.62
C ALA A 154 6.96 11.62 -24.09
N TYR A 155 7.73 11.81 -25.17
CA TYR A 155 8.05 13.13 -25.70
C TYR A 155 6.96 13.68 -26.62
N ASP A 156 5.81 14.04 -26.04
CA ASP A 156 4.65 14.56 -26.74
C ASP A 156 4.61 16.11 -26.86
N CYS A 157 3.54 16.66 -27.43
CA CYS A 157 3.35 18.11 -27.56
C CYS A 157 3.19 18.88 -26.23
N HIS A 158 3.02 18.19 -25.09
CA HIS A 158 2.95 18.79 -23.75
C HIS A 158 4.33 18.84 -23.08
N THR A 159 5.25 17.93 -23.43
CA THR A 159 6.63 17.95 -22.93
C THR A 159 7.52 19.00 -23.60
N ARG A 160 8.56 19.45 -22.88
CA ARG A 160 9.55 20.40 -23.42
C ARG A 160 10.31 19.82 -24.62
N GLU A 161 10.76 18.57 -24.52
CA GLU A 161 11.53 17.93 -25.59
C GLU A 161 10.65 17.58 -26.79
N GLY A 162 9.40 17.13 -26.60
CA GLY A 162 8.49 16.88 -27.72
C GLY A 162 8.12 18.16 -28.48
N LYS A 163 7.93 19.29 -27.78
CA LYS A 163 7.77 20.61 -28.43
C LYS A 163 8.99 21.01 -29.26
N LYS A 164 10.21 20.82 -28.74
CA LYS A 164 11.45 21.05 -29.51
C LYS A 164 11.54 20.16 -30.75
N ARG A 165 11.02 18.93 -30.66
CA ARG A 165 10.94 17.96 -31.77
C ARG A 165 9.76 18.22 -32.72
N GLY A 166 9.00 19.30 -32.52
CA GLY A 166 7.90 19.70 -33.40
C GLY A 166 6.62 18.88 -33.25
N LYS A 167 6.45 18.11 -32.17
CA LYS A 167 5.24 17.30 -31.95
C LYS A 167 4.00 18.18 -31.77
N THR A 168 2.92 17.81 -32.45
CA THR A 168 1.65 18.55 -32.45
C THR A 168 0.56 17.84 -31.64
N LYS A 169 -0.54 18.56 -31.39
CA LYS A 169 -1.73 17.96 -30.75
C LYS A 169 -2.34 16.83 -31.59
N THR A 170 -2.31 16.96 -32.92
CA THR A 170 -2.81 15.92 -33.82
C THR A 170 -1.98 14.64 -33.69
N ASP A 171 -0.65 14.77 -33.63
CA ASP A 171 0.25 13.62 -33.40
C ASP A 171 -0.05 12.94 -32.06
N PHE A 172 -0.28 13.73 -31.02
CA PHE A 172 -0.63 13.25 -29.69
C PHE A 172 -1.92 12.42 -29.70
N PHE A 173 -3.05 12.98 -30.20
CA PHE A 173 -4.32 12.25 -30.20
C PHE A 173 -4.23 10.93 -30.96
N LYS A 174 -3.55 10.90 -32.11
CA LYS A 174 -3.37 9.68 -32.90
C LYS A 174 -2.51 8.64 -32.18
N ALA A 175 -1.38 9.06 -31.62
CA ALA A 175 -0.45 8.17 -30.94
C ALA A 175 -1.04 7.58 -29.66
N GLU A 176 -1.66 8.41 -28.81
CA GLU A 176 -2.27 7.96 -27.56
C GLU A 176 -3.46 7.01 -27.81
N GLN A 177 -4.30 7.31 -28.80
CA GLN A 177 -5.41 6.41 -29.18
C GLN A 177 -4.90 5.05 -29.65
N ALA A 178 -3.85 5.03 -30.50
CA ALA A 178 -3.27 3.80 -31.01
C ALA A 178 -2.52 2.98 -29.95
N ALA A 179 -2.11 3.60 -28.84
CA ALA A 179 -1.35 2.96 -27.75
C ALA A 179 -2.22 2.27 -26.69
N LEU A 180 -3.54 2.48 -26.69
CA LEU A 180 -4.45 1.87 -25.72
C LEU A 180 -4.50 0.35 -25.87
N GLU A 181 -4.04 -0.38 -24.85
CA GLU A 181 -4.05 -1.85 -24.83
C GLU A 181 -4.32 -2.38 -23.39
N PRO A 182 -5.33 -3.24 -23.18
CA PRO A 182 -6.31 -3.68 -24.18
C PRO A 182 -7.23 -2.53 -24.59
N PHE A 183 -7.45 -2.39 -25.90
CA PHE A 183 -8.28 -1.34 -26.46
C PHE A 183 -9.77 -1.57 -26.17
N GLN A 184 -10.46 -0.52 -25.73
CA GLN A 184 -11.91 -0.49 -25.58
C GLN A 184 -12.46 0.67 -26.42
N PRO A 185 -13.29 0.40 -27.46
CA PRO A 185 -13.86 1.45 -28.30
C PRO A 185 -14.65 2.49 -27.50
N GLY A 186 -14.38 3.77 -27.80
CA GLY A 186 -15.02 4.95 -27.24
C GLY A 186 -16.06 5.58 -28.18
N LEU A 187 -16.94 6.40 -27.61
CA LEU A 187 -18.03 7.06 -28.35
C LEU A 187 -17.53 8.08 -29.40
N PHE A 188 -16.33 8.62 -29.21
CA PHE A 188 -15.80 9.74 -29.98
C PHE A 188 -14.52 9.41 -30.77
N ASP A 189 -14.18 8.12 -30.89
CA ASP A 189 -12.93 7.69 -31.56
C ASP A 189 -12.87 8.13 -33.03
N HIS A 190 -14.03 8.30 -33.66
CA HIS A 190 -14.19 8.83 -35.02
C HIS A 190 -13.69 10.27 -35.19
N LEU A 191 -13.42 11.01 -34.10
CA LEU A 191 -12.90 12.38 -34.16
C LEU A 191 -11.37 12.44 -34.26
N ILE A 192 -10.66 11.30 -34.14
CA ILE A 192 -9.19 11.24 -34.06
C ILE A 192 -8.53 10.98 -35.44
N GLU A 193 -9.31 11.00 -36.53
CA GLU A 193 -8.84 10.76 -37.92
C GLU A 193 -7.68 11.66 -38.40
#